data_AF-A0A0C2DUZ4-F1
#
_entry.id   AF-A0A0C2DUZ4-F1
#
_cell.length_a   1.000
_cell.length_b   1.000
_cell.length_c   1.000
_cell.angle_alpha   90.00
_cell.angle_beta   90.00
_cell.angle_gamma   90.00
#
_symmetry.space_group_name_H-M   'P 1'
#
loop_
_entity.id
_entity.type
_entity.pdbx_description
1 polymer ?
#
loop_
_entity_poly.entity_id
_entity_poly.type
_entity_poly.pdbx_seq_one_letter_code
_entity_poly.pdbx_strand_id
1 'polypeptide(L)'
;MFLAALWEERFLKTLNTKELREVHKRIEGVKPKIVEMLKISPKEKVSLADLVEHTIKAKKNQVRPKGDSIEEINHKSELGGLLYQGDIVLTKSQAEDIIEDTEMNTNNRPKRQAFLDRRRPETRWHKGVDYYFHPNAST
;
A
#
# COMPACT_ATOMS: atom_id res chain seq x y z
N MET A 1 -8.66 -13.17 -23.29
CA MET A 1 -7.43 -13.22 -22.45
C MET A 1 -6.34 -12.21 -22.83
N PHE A 2 -6.40 -11.54 -23.99
CA PHE A 2 -5.29 -10.67 -24.46
C PHE A 2 -5.19 -9.26 -23.82
N LEU A 3 -6.28 -8.71 -23.28
CA LEU A 3 -6.28 -7.32 -22.77
C LEU A 3 -5.60 -7.13 -21.40
N ALA A 4 -5.45 -8.20 -20.62
CA ALA A 4 -4.85 -8.16 -19.28
C ALA A 4 -3.32 -8.03 -19.34
N ALA A 5 -2.68 -8.87 -20.17
CA ALA A 5 -1.25 -8.91 -20.36
C ALA A 5 -0.72 -7.59 -20.97
N LEU A 6 -1.52 -6.98 -21.85
CA LEU A 6 -1.23 -5.67 -22.45
C LEU A 6 -1.26 -4.52 -21.44
N TRP A 7 -2.06 -4.63 -20.38
CA TRP A 7 -2.12 -3.63 -19.30
C TRP A 7 -0.90 -3.74 -18.38
N GLU A 8 -0.55 -4.95 -17.92
CA GLU A 8 0.63 -5.20 -17.07
C GLU A 8 1.94 -4.80 -17.77
N GLU A 9 2.14 -5.22 -19.02
CA GLU A 9 3.36 -4.88 -19.78
C GLU A 9 3.52 -3.37 -20.04
N ARG A 10 2.42 -2.63 -20.22
CA ARG A 10 2.47 -1.19 -20.52
C ARG A 10 2.51 -0.34 -19.26
N PHE A 11 1.80 -0.71 -18.20
CA PHE A 11 1.86 -0.04 -16.90
C PHE A 11 3.28 -0.05 -16.33
N LEU A 12 3.99 -1.17 -16.46
CA LEU A 12 5.41 -1.28 -16.10
C LEU A 12 6.35 -0.47 -17.02
N LYS A 13 5.95 -0.17 -18.26
CA LYS A 13 6.71 0.70 -19.18
C LYS A 13 6.45 2.19 -18.94
N THR A 14 5.27 2.57 -18.46
CA THR A 14 4.91 3.96 -18.16
C THR A 14 5.35 4.42 -16.79
N LEU A 15 5.38 3.51 -15.82
CA LEU A 15 5.92 3.81 -14.50
C LEU A 15 7.44 3.79 -14.54
N ASN A 16 8.07 4.77 -13.88
CA ASN A 16 9.49 4.72 -13.59
C ASN A 16 9.77 3.60 -12.57
N THR A 17 9.84 2.36 -13.05
CA THR A 17 10.03 1.16 -12.22
C THR A 17 11.31 1.23 -11.40
N LYS A 18 12.32 1.98 -11.87
CA LYS A 18 13.55 2.23 -11.11
C LYS A 18 13.29 3.06 -9.86
N GLU A 19 12.52 4.14 -9.98
CA GLU A 19 12.17 5.01 -8.87
C GLU A 19 11.24 4.31 -7.87
N LEU A 20 10.23 3.58 -8.35
CA LEU A 20 9.37 2.76 -7.49
C LEU A 20 10.18 1.72 -6.71
N ARG A 21 11.11 1.03 -7.38
CA ARG A 21 12.01 0.09 -6.71
C ARG A 21 12.92 0.78 -5.71
N GLU A 22 13.41 1.98 -5.99
CA GLU A 22 14.22 2.75 -5.05
C GLU A 22 13.43 3.09 -3.78
N VAL A 23 12.22 3.63 -3.94
CA VAL A 23 11.30 3.94 -2.83
C VAL A 23 10.99 2.69 -2.02
N HIS A 24 10.63 1.60 -2.69
CA HIS A 24 10.32 0.33 -2.02
C HIS A 24 11.51 -0.21 -1.23
N LYS A 25 12.73 -0.18 -1.80
CA LYS A 25 13.95 -0.62 -1.09
C LYS A 25 14.20 0.17 0.19
N ARG A 26 13.95 1.48 0.20
CA ARG A 26 14.09 2.31 1.40
C ARG A 26 13.12 1.87 2.50
N ILE A 27 11.86 1.59 2.13
CA ILE A 27 10.84 1.12 3.08
C ILE A 27 11.13 -0.30 3.60
N GLU A 28 11.61 -1.21 2.75
CA GLU A 28 12.03 -2.54 3.21
C GLU A 28 13.18 -2.45 4.23
N GLY A 29 14.04 -1.43 4.14
CA GLY A 29 15.12 -1.19 5.10
C GLY A 29 14.64 -1.00 6.55
N VAL A 30 13.44 -0.44 6.77
CA VAL A 30 12.90 -0.22 8.12
C VAL A 30 12.06 -1.38 8.67
N LYS A 31 11.77 -2.39 7.83
CA LYS A 31 10.96 -3.55 8.19
C LYS A 31 11.43 -4.29 9.45
N PRO A 32 12.74 -4.51 9.70
CA PRO A 32 13.19 -5.15 10.93
C PRO A 32 12.77 -4.38 12.18
N LYS A 33 12.82 -3.04 12.14
CA LYS A 33 12.42 -2.18 13.25
C LYS A 33 10.90 -2.22 13.48
N ILE A 34 10.11 -2.23 12.40
CA ILE A 34 8.65 -2.42 12.49
C ILE A 34 8.32 -3.78 13.12
N VAL A 35 9.01 -4.85 12.71
CA VAL A 35 8.82 -6.20 13.30
C VAL A 35 9.16 -6.18 14.80
N GLU A 36 10.22 -5.47 15.19
CA GLU A 36 10.57 -5.28 16.61
C GLU A 36 9.47 -4.56 17.39
N MET A 37 8.93 -3.45 16.86
CA MET A 37 7.83 -2.71 17.49
C MET A 37 6.55 -3.52 17.64
N LEU A 38 6.29 -4.42 16.68
CA LEU A 38 5.10 -5.28 16.69
C LEU A 38 5.28 -6.52 17.59
N LYS A 39 6.42 -6.69 18.26
CA LYS A 39 6.60 -7.76 19.25
C LYS A 39 5.67 -7.55 20.43
N ILE A 40 4.72 -8.46 20.57
CA ILE A 40 3.75 -8.49 21.66
C ILE A 40 4.20 -9.43 22.79
N SER A 41 3.79 -9.11 24.01
CA SER A 41 4.01 -9.91 25.22
C SER A 41 3.27 -11.24 25.19
N PRO A 42 3.65 -12.25 26.01
CA PRO A 42 2.93 -13.52 26.09
C PRO A 42 1.44 -13.36 26.43
N LYS A 43 1.09 -12.42 27.31
CA LYS A 43 -0.30 -12.14 27.69
C LYS A 43 -1.12 -11.58 26.52
N GLU A 44 -0.53 -10.67 25.75
CA GLU A 44 -1.17 -10.10 24.55
C GLU A 44 -1.33 -11.15 23.45
N LYS A 45 -0.40 -12.11 23.32
CA LYS A 45 -0.54 -13.24 22.39
C LYS A 45 -1.77 -14.09 22.71
N VAL A 46 -2.00 -14.38 24.00
CA VAL A 46 -3.20 -15.13 24.44
C VAL A 46 -4.46 -14.33 24.11
N SER A 47 -4.51 -13.05 24.49
CA SER A 47 -5.67 -12.20 24.20
C SER A 47 -5.95 -12.06 22.70
N LEU A 48 -4.91 -11.98 21.86
CA LEU A 48 -5.04 -11.92 20.41
C LEU A 48 -5.59 -13.23 19.85
N ALA A 49 -5.14 -14.38 20.36
CA ALA A 49 -5.64 -15.68 19.96
C ALA A 49 -7.14 -15.83 20.28
N ASP A 50 -7.56 -15.42 21.48
CA ASP A 50 -8.97 -15.42 21.87
C ASP A 50 -9.81 -14.53 20.93
N LEU A 51 -9.32 -13.32 20.60
CA LEU A 51 -9.99 -12.42 19.66
C LEU A 51 -10.13 -13.05 18.26
N VAL A 52 -9.07 -13.69 17.76
CA VAL A 52 -9.07 -14.35 16.45
C VAL A 52 -10.04 -15.53 16.42
N GLU A 53 -10.16 -16.29 17.52
CA GLU A 53 -11.12 -17.39 17.64
C GLU A 53 -12.57 -16.91 17.57
N HIS A 54 -12.87 -15.79 18.25
CA HIS A 54 -14.21 -15.21 18.30
C HIS A 54 -14.52 -14.28 17.11
N THR A 55 -13.56 -14.05 16.23
CA THR A 55 -13.77 -13.27 15.00
C THR A 55 -14.55 -14.11 14.00
N ILE A 56 -15.65 -13.55 13.48
CA ILE A 56 -16.46 -14.20 12.45
C ILE A 56 -15.60 -14.41 11.19
N LYS A 57 -15.31 -15.67 10.88
CA LYS A 57 -14.64 -16.04 9.63
C LYS A 57 -15.64 -15.95 8.49
N ALA A 58 -15.66 -14.82 7.80
CA ALA A 58 -16.43 -14.67 6.57
C ALA A 58 -15.89 -15.60 5.49
N LYS A 59 -16.74 -16.47 4.94
CA LYS A 59 -16.37 -17.28 3.78
C LYS A 59 -16.14 -16.36 2.58
N LYS A 60 -14.88 -16.25 2.15
CA LYS A 60 -14.54 -15.57 0.90
C LYS A 60 -14.79 -16.52 -0.26
N ASN A 61 -15.89 -16.33 -0.97
CA ASN A 61 -16.08 -17.00 -2.26
C ASN A 61 -15.27 -16.21 -3.30
N GLN A 62 -14.24 -16.83 -3.87
CA GLN A 62 -13.51 -16.19 -4.94
C GLN A 62 -14.37 -16.21 -6.21
N VAL A 63 -14.79 -15.04 -6.68
CA VAL A 63 -15.65 -14.87 -7.86
C VAL A 63 -14.81 -14.73 -9.12
N ARG A 64 -13.70 -13.97 -9.04
CA ARG A 64 -12.86 -13.66 -10.21
C ARG A 64 -11.50 -14.38 -10.13
N PRO A 65 -10.99 -14.96 -11.24
CA PRO A 65 -9.69 -15.61 -11.27
C PRO A 65 -8.54 -14.68 -10.84
N LYS A 66 -8.62 -13.40 -11.24
CA LYS A 66 -7.64 -12.37 -10.94
C LYS A 66 -7.66 -11.85 -9.50
N GLY A 67 -8.59 -12.29 -8.67
CA GLY A 67 -8.80 -11.75 -7.32
C GLY A 67 -10.02 -10.83 -7.25
N ASP A 68 -10.57 -10.70 -6.06
CA ASP A 68 -11.79 -9.94 -5.79
C ASP A 68 -11.52 -8.68 -4.98
N SER A 69 -10.34 -8.55 -4.36
CA SER A 69 -9.85 -7.31 -3.76
C SER A 69 -8.75 -6.66 -4.60
N ILE A 70 -8.54 -5.36 -4.41
CA ILE A 70 -7.45 -4.63 -5.07
C ILE A 70 -6.10 -5.21 -4.65
N GLU A 71 -5.92 -5.56 -3.37
CA GLU A 71 -4.66 -6.15 -2.91
C GLU A 71 -4.42 -7.52 -3.56
N GLU A 72 -5.46 -8.35 -3.68
CA GLU A 72 -5.35 -9.66 -4.35
C GLU A 72 -4.98 -9.51 -5.83
N ILE A 73 -5.60 -8.56 -6.52
CA ILE A 73 -5.32 -8.27 -7.93
C ILE A 73 -3.88 -7.80 -8.10
N ASN A 74 -3.46 -6.80 -7.32
CA ASN A 74 -2.11 -6.23 -7.42
C ASN A 74 -1.03 -7.23 -6.99
N HIS A 75 -1.31 -8.08 -6.00
CA HIS A 75 -0.37 -9.12 -5.58
C HIS A 75 -0.20 -10.19 -6.67
N LYS A 76 -1.29 -10.62 -7.30
CA LYS A 76 -1.26 -11.58 -8.41
C LYS A 76 -0.60 -11.01 -9.67
N SER A 77 -0.59 -9.69 -9.85
CA SER A 77 0.09 -9.02 -10.96
C SER A 77 1.55 -8.64 -10.65
N GLU A 78 2.14 -9.18 -9.57
CA GLU A 78 3.51 -8.90 -9.10
C GLU A 78 3.80 -7.44 -8.66
N LEU A 79 2.79 -6.56 -8.73
CA LEU A 79 2.91 -5.15 -8.36
C LEU A 79 2.76 -4.92 -6.86
N GLY A 80 2.01 -5.79 -6.17
CA GLY A 80 1.69 -5.63 -4.75
C GLY A 80 2.92 -5.56 -3.85
N GLY A 81 4.05 -6.15 -4.27
CA GLY A 81 5.32 -6.01 -3.56
C GLY A 81 5.92 -4.62 -3.67
N LEU A 82 5.68 -3.88 -4.75
CA LEU A 82 6.23 -2.54 -4.97
C LEU A 82 5.35 -1.43 -4.39
N LEU A 83 4.05 -1.70 -4.25
CA LEU A 83 3.06 -0.74 -3.77
C LEU A 83 3.01 -0.74 -2.24
N TYR A 84 2.95 0.45 -1.66
CA TYR A 84 2.75 0.58 -0.23
C TYR A 84 1.36 0.08 0.16
N GLN A 85 1.32 -0.87 1.09
CA GLN A 85 0.09 -1.60 1.47
C GLN A 85 -0.65 -2.27 0.30
N GLY A 86 0.04 -2.54 -0.80
CA GLY A 86 -0.51 -3.30 -1.92
C GLY A 86 -1.28 -2.47 -2.96
N ASP A 87 -1.54 -1.18 -2.74
CA ASP A 87 -2.34 -0.36 -3.67
C ASP A 87 -1.90 1.10 -3.84
N ILE A 88 -0.96 1.60 -3.03
CA ILE A 88 -0.52 3.01 -3.06
C ILE A 88 0.89 3.14 -3.65
N VAL A 89 1.03 4.00 -4.66
CA VAL A 89 2.35 4.49 -5.10
C VAL A 89 2.78 5.64 -4.21
N LEU A 90 3.96 5.52 -3.60
CA LEU A 90 4.55 6.59 -2.79
C LEU A 90 5.54 7.43 -3.59
N THR A 91 5.53 8.73 -3.34
CA THR A 91 6.64 9.62 -3.70
C THR A 91 7.83 9.39 -2.77
N LYS A 92 9.02 9.86 -3.17
CA LYS A 92 10.22 9.79 -2.34
C LYS A 92 10.05 10.48 -0.98
N SER A 93 9.50 11.71 -0.97
CA SER A 93 9.28 12.46 0.26
C SER A 93 8.30 11.74 1.21
N GLN A 94 7.21 11.18 0.69
CA GLN A 94 6.26 10.43 1.54
C GLN A 94 6.90 9.17 2.14
N ALA A 95 7.78 8.51 1.40
CA ALA A 95 8.51 7.36 1.92
C ALA A 95 9.51 7.75 3.01
N GLU A 96 10.19 8.90 2.85
CA GLU A 96 11.08 9.47 3.87
C GLU A 96 10.31 9.82 5.15
N ASP A 97 9.14 10.46 5.05
CA ASP A 97 8.30 10.76 6.20
C ASP A 97 7.91 9.48 6.98
N ILE A 98 7.54 8.40 6.27
CA ILE A 98 7.21 7.11 6.90
C ILE A 98 8.42 6.49 7.60
N ILE A 99 9.60 6.60 7.00
CA ILE A 99 10.85 6.09 7.57
C ILE A 99 11.20 6.87 8.83
N GLU A 100 11.14 8.20 8.79
CA GLU A 100 11.40 9.07 9.94
C GLU A 100 10.43 8.78 11.09
N ASP A 101 9.12 8.67 10.81
CA ASP A 101 8.10 8.29 11.80
C ASP A 101 8.41 6.93 12.44
N THR A 102 8.81 5.96 11.62
CA THR A 102 9.22 4.64 12.11
C THR A 102 10.50 4.75 12.94
N GLU A 103 11.43 5.62 12.57
CA GLU A 103 12.69 5.77 13.27
C GLU A 103 12.54 6.47 14.63
N MET A 104 11.67 7.47 14.71
CA MET A 104 11.39 8.22 15.94
C MET A 104 10.73 7.40 17.04
N ASN A 105 10.27 6.17 16.75
CA ASN A 105 9.76 5.22 17.75
C ASN A 105 8.60 5.82 18.59
N THR A 106 7.92 6.82 18.04
CA THR A 106 6.66 7.29 18.59
C THR A 106 5.69 6.14 18.44
N ASN A 107 5.38 5.44 19.54
CA ASN A 107 4.30 4.42 19.64
C ASN A 107 2.91 4.95 19.18
N ASN A 108 2.86 6.17 18.68
CA ASN A 108 1.74 6.85 18.07
C ASN A 108 1.96 6.86 16.54
N ARG A 109 1.77 5.71 15.88
CA ARG A 109 1.66 5.68 14.40
C ARG A 109 0.55 6.67 14.02
N PRO A 110 0.82 7.75 13.27
CA PRO A 110 -0.23 8.67 12.89
C PRO A 110 -1.28 7.91 12.07
N LYS A 111 -2.57 8.11 12.40
CA LYS A 111 -3.67 7.52 11.63
C LYS A 111 -3.51 7.93 10.17
N ARG A 112 -3.74 6.99 9.24
CA ARG A 112 -3.94 7.30 7.82
C ARG A 112 -5.05 8.34 7.72
N GLN A 113 -4.68 9.58 7.53
CA GLN A 113 -5.60 10.64 7.16
C GLN A 113 -5.14 11.15 5.81
N ALA A 114 -6.06 11.72 5.04
CA ALA A 114 -5.67 12.53 3.91
C ALA A 114 -4.61 13.53 4.40
N PHE A 115 -3.51 13.68 3.66
CA PHE A 115 -2.48 14.69 3.94
C PHE A 115 -3.15 16.06 3.97
N LEU A 116 -3.60 16.47 5.15
CA LEU A 116 -4.15 17.80 5.43
C LEU A 116 -3.07 18.58 6.18
N ASP A 117 -1.87 18.60 5.61
CA ASP A 117 -0.76 19.30 6.21
C ASP A 117 -0.84 20.80 5.83
N ARG A 118 -0.87 21.65 6.86
CA ARG A 118 -0.79 23.11 6.68
C ARG A 118 0.56 23.53 6.10
N ARG A 119 1.61 22.74 6.31
CA ARG A 119 2.97 22.98 5.85
C ARG A 119 3.21 22.55 4.41
N ARG A 120 2.37 21.65 3.88
CA ARG A 120 2.42 21.16 2.49
C ARG A 120 1.06 21.30 1.78
N PRO A 121 0.52 22.53 1.67
CA PRO A 121 -0.81 22.77 1.09
C PRO A 121 -0.94 22.25 -0.35
N GLU A 122 0.17 22.16 -1.09
CA GLU A 122 0.28 21.67 -2.46
C GLU A 122 -0.05 20.18 -2.64
N THR A 123 -0.13 19.42 -1.55
CA THR A 123 -0.57 18.01 -1.59
C THR A 123 -2.08 17.86 -1.81
N ARG A 124 -2.81 18.98 -1.89
CA ARG A 124 -4.26 19.02 -2.11
C ARG A 124 -4.62 19.56 -3.48
N TRP A 125 -5.74 19.07 -3.99
CA TRP A 125 -6.36 19.54 -5.22
C TRP A 125 -7.11 20.87 -4.98
N HIS A 126 -6.43 22.00 -5.13
CA HIS A 126 -6.98 23.32 -4.79
C HIS A 126 -8.22 23.74 -5.60
N LYS A 127 -8.34 23.28 -6.85
CA LYS A 127 -9.44 23.64 -7.77
C LYS A 127 -10.22 22.41 -8.26
N GLY A 128 -10.04 21.26 -7.61
CA GLY A 128 -10.49 19.97 -8.10
C GLY A 128 -9.40 19.20 -8.84
N VAL A 129 -9.76 18.04 -9.38
CA VAL A 129 -8.87 17.11 -10.08
C VAL A 129 -9.19 17.14 -11.57
N ASP A 130 -8.26 17.62 -12.37
CA ASP A 130 -8.33 17.43 -13.81
C ASP A 130 -8.03 15.97 -14.12
N TYR A 131 -8.92 15.34 -14.88
CA TYR A 131 -8.78 13.95 -15.27
C TYR A 131 -9.01 13.79 -16.77
N TYR A 132 -8.39 12.77 -17.35
CA TYR A 132 -8.66 12.36 -18.71
C TYR A 132 -8.71 10.84 -18.76
N PHE A 133 -9.60 10.30 -19.60
CA PHE A 133 -9.62 8.87 -19.88
C PHE A 133 -8.66 8.58 -21.02
N HIS A 134 -7.62 7.81 -20.73
CA HIS A 134 -6.75 7.29 -21.79
C HIS A 134 -7.58 6.47 -22.78
N PRO A 135 -7.28 6.46 -24.09
CA PRO A 135 -7.94 5.59 -25.08
C PRO A 135 -7.94 4.08 -24.76
N ASN A 136 -7.23 3.64 -23.71
CA ASN A 136 -7.21 2.25 -23.26
C ASN A 136 -8.20 1.99 -22.11
N ALA A 137 -8.84 3.04 -21.61
CA ALA A 137 -9.85 3.00 -20.55
C ALA A 137 -11.27 2.77 -21.12
N SER A 138 -11.41 2.65 -22.44
CA SER A 138 -12.65 2.26 -23.09
C SER A 138 -12.93 0.77 -22.86
N THR A 139 -14.15 0.50 -22.41
CA THR A 139 -14.76 -0.82 -22.18
C THR A 139 -14.87 -1.65 -23.45
#